data_AF-A0A3M1I7F6-F1
#
_entry.id   AF-A0A3M1I7F6-F1
#
_cell.length_a   1.000
_cell.length_b   1.000
_cell.length_c   1.000
_cell.angle_alpha   90.00
_cell.angle_beta   90.00
_cell.angle_gamma   90.00
#
_symmetry.space_group_name_H-M   'P 1'
#
loop_
_entity.id
_entity.type
_entity.pdbx_description
1 polymer ?
#
loop_
_entity_poly.entity_id
_entity_poly.type
_entity_poly.pdbx_seq_one_letter_code
_entity_poly.pdbx_strand_id
1 'polypeptide(L)'
;EFGNRRQIFATPDAPWALWFAILNRERLTRTHNICLRVGPRRGAWTKGYYFHLTRDLTPQTAFAPGVVYLCRAADFPHRHRLPLDALLQLEFEEWGSERPVRPLAWIPVVPEDFPYLDAVEFIL
;
A
#
# COMPACT_ATOMS: atom_id res chain seq x y z
N GLU A 1 0.61 -3.81 -17.42
CA GLU A 1 1.37 -3.11 -16.36
C GLU A 1 1.33 -3.93 -15.07
N PHE A 2 2.29 -3.76 -14.14
CA PHE A 2 2.43 -4.61 -12.94
C PHE A 2 1.22 -4.50 -11.99
N GLY A 3 0.77 -3.28 -11.69
CA GLY A 3 -0.39 -3.01 -10.83
C GLY A 3 -1.75 -3.50 -11.36
N ASN A 4 -1.84 -3.89 -12.65
CA ASN A 4 -3.07 -4.40 -13.26
C ASN A 4 -3.04 -5.93 -13.49
N ARG A 5 -2.12 -6.65 -12.83
CA ARG A 5 -2.05 -8.11 -12.91
C ARG A 5 -3.01 -8.76 -11.92
N ARG A 6 -3.57 -9.91 -12.29
CA ARG A 6 -4.31 -10.79 -11.38
C ARG A 6 -3.31 -11.59 -10.53
N GLN A 7 -2.85 -11.01 -9.45
CA GLN A 7 -1.85 -11.58 -8.54
C GLN A 7 -2.14 -11.23 -7.08
N ILE A 8 -1.49 -11.94 -6.17
CA ILE A 8 -1.40 -11.54 -4.76
C ILE A 8 -0.33 -10.48 -4.67
N PHE A 9 -0.71 -9.28 -4.27
CA PHE A 9 0.22 -8.18 -4.03
C PHE A 9 0.76 -8.22 -2.61
N ALA A 10 2.01 -7.81 -2.44
CA ALA A 10 2.64 -7.61 -1.14
C ALA A 10 3.55 -6.38 -1.18
N THR A 11 4.02 -6.00 0.00
CA THR A 11 4.94 -4.88 0.14
C THR A 11 5.81 -5.08 1.38
N PRO A 12 7.10 -4.68 1.35
CA PRO A 12 7.91 -4.57 2.56
C PRO A 12 7.58 -3.29 3.38
N ASP A 13 6.63 -2.47 2.91
CA ASP A 13 6.19 -1.23 3.52
C ASP A 13 4.93 -1.43 4.37
N ALA A 14 5.07 -1.36 5.70
CA ALA A 14 3.96 -1.59 6.61
C ALA A 14 2.81 -0.56 6.46
N PRO A 15 3.06 0.77 6.38
CA PRO A 15 2.00 1.74 6.09
C PRO A 15 1.21 1.42 4.82
N TRP A 16 1.88 1.00 3.74
CA TRP A 16 1.19 0.67 2.51
C TRP A 16 0.33 -0.60 2.63
N ALA A 17 0.80 -1.61 3.38
CA ALA A 17 -0.01 -2.79 3.69
C ALA A 17 -1.23 -2.44 4.55
N LEU A 18 -1.04 -1.59 5.57
CA LEU A 18 -2.12 -1.11 6.46
C LEU A 18 -3.20 -0.37 5.68
N TRP A 19 -2.82 0.51 4.73
CA TRP A 19 -3.75 1.21 3.87
C TRP A 19 -4.78 0.26 3.27
N PHE A 20 -4.32 -0.79 2.57
CA PHE A 20 -5.24 -1.76 1.96
C PHE A 20 -5.96 -2.66 2.96
N ALA A 21 -5.41 -2.86 4.16
CA ALA A 21 -6.04 -3.67 5.19
C ALA A 21 -7.29 -3.00 5.76
N ILE A 22 -7.26 -1.68 5.97
CA ILE A 22 -8.31 -0.94 6.66
C ILE A 22 -9.41 -0.37 5.75
N LEU A 23 -9.32 -0.54 4.44
CA LEU A 23 -10.34 -0.03 3.51
C LEU A 23 -11.63 -0.86 3.60
N ASN A 24 -12.76 -0.17 3.74
CA ASN A 24 -14.08 -0.80 3.68
C ASN A 24 -14.46 -1.17 2.24
N ARG A 25 -14.14 -2.40 1.84
CA ARG A 25 -14.39 -2.91 0.48
C ARG A 25 -15.88 -3.07 0.13
N GLU A 26 -16.79 -3.03 1.09
CA GLU A 26 -18.23 -3.06 0.82
C GLU A 26 -18.75 -1.70 0.33
N ARG A 27 -18.04 -0.62 0.68
CA ARG A 27 -18.38 0.76 0.29
C ARG A 27 -17.46 1.31 -0.78
N LEU A 28 -16.21 0.83 -0.82
CA LEU A 28 -15.17 1.33 -1.70
C LEU A 28 -15.17 0.62 -3.06
N THR A 29 -15.26 1.40 -4.14
CA THR A 29 -15.04 0.90 -5.51
C THR A 29 -13.61 1.13 -6.00
N ARG A 30 -12.96 2.23 -5.58
CA ARG A 30 -11.58 2.56 -5.97
C ARG A 30 -10.89 3.37 -4.88
N THR A 31 -9.60 3.10 -4.69
CA THR A 31 -8.67 3.94 -3.92
C THR A 31 -7.57 4.46 -4.84
N HIS A 32 -7.01 5.62 -4.52
CA HIS A 32 -5.77 6.09 -5.13
C HIS A 32 -4.74 6.31 -4.03
N ASN A 33 -3.51 5.92 -4.32
CA ASN A 33 -2.42 6.01 -3.38
C ASN A 33 -1.09 6.06 -4.12
N ILE A 34 -0.08 6.60 -3.46
CA ILE A 34 1.29 6.69 -3.92
C ILE A 34 2.18 6.38 -2.72
N CYS A 35 3.11 5.43 -2.88
CA CYS A 35 4.14 5.10 -1.89
C CYS A 35 5.51 5.19 -2.55
N LEU A 36 6.15 6.36 -2.47
CA LEU A 36 7.40 6.66 -3.15
C LEU A 36 8.59 6.46 -2.23
N ARG A 37 9.67 5.90 -2.80
CA ARG A 37 11.02 5.99 -2.25
C ARG A 37 11.72 7.13 -2.97
N VAL A 38 12.17 8.12 -2.20
CA VAL A 38 12.94 9.26 -2.69
C VAL A 38 14.41 9.01 -2.39
N GLY A 39 15.26 9.17 -3.41
CA GLY A 39 16.70 8.95 -3.33
C GLY A 39 17.38 9.72 -2.20
N PRO A 40 18.62 9.35 -1.89
CA PRO A 40 19.23 9.68 -0.63
C PRO A 40 19.48 11.18 -0.49
N ARG A 41 18.69 11.85 0.35
CA ARG A 41 19.08 13.13 0.94
C ARG A 41 20.03 12.82 2.10
N ARG A 42 21.34 13.04 1.91
CA ARG A 42 22.40 12.72 2.90
C ARG A 42 22.59 11.22 3.18
N GLY A 43 22.47 10.37 2.16
CA GLY A 43 22.79 8.93 2.26
C GLY A 43 21.65 8.01 2.71
N ALA A 44 20.46 8.54 3.02
CA ALA A 44 19.30 7.75 3.42
C ALA A 44 18.09 7.97 2.49
N TRP A 45 17.50 6.87 2.04
CA TRP A 45 16.23 6.89 1.31
C TRP A 45 15.11 7.39 2.22
N THR A 46 14.30 8.32 1.71
CA THR A 46 13.09 8.79 2.41
C THR A 46 11.85 8.21 1.75
N LYS A 47 10.79 7.99 2.53
CA LYS A 47 9.50 7.55 1.98
C LYS A 47 8.50 8.68 1.98
N GLY A 48 7.80 8.85 0.87
CA GLY A 48 6.69 9.78 0.70
C GLY A 48 5.41 9.00 0.45
N TYR A 49 4.32 9.44 1.07
CA TYR A 49 3.02 8.80 0.91
C TYR A 49 1.97 9.81 0.53
N TYR A 50 1.02 9.36 -0.28
CA TYR A 50 -0.20 10.08 -0.60
C TYR A 50 -1.34 9.07 -0.63
N PHE A 51 -2.43 9.36 0.05
CA PHE A 51 -3.58 8.48 0.19
C PHE A 51 -4.85 9.29 -0.01
N HIS A 52 -5.67 8.90 -0.98
CA HIS A 52 -6.92 9.59 -1.23
C HIS A 52 -8.06 8.66 -1.61
N LEU A 53 -9.26 9.07 -1.23
CA LEU A 53 -10.53 8.39 -1.49
C LEU A 53 -11.51 9.35 -2.17
N THR A 54 -12.56 8.79 -2.75
CA THR A 54 -13.62 9.54 -3.40
C THR A 54 -14.50 10.27 -2.38
N ARG A 55 -15.05 11.42 -2.76
CA ARG A 55 -15.81 12.31 -1.86
C ARG A 55 -17.17 11.77 -1.40
N ASP A 56 -17.66 10.70 -2.01
CA ASP A 56 -18.88 10.00 -1.59
C ASP A 56 -18.69 9.13 -0.34
N LEU A 57 -17.43 8.92 0.06
CA LEU A 57 -17.07 8.29 1.33
C LEU A 57 -16.86 9.35 2.42
N THR A 58 -17.09 8.94 3.67
CA THR A 58 -16.74 9.71 4.86
C THR A 58 -15.74 8.91 5.69
N PRO A 59 -14.99 9.53 6.61
CA PRO A 59 -14.10 8.78 7.51
C PRO A 59 -14.80 7.62 8.24
N GLN A 60 -16.08 7.76 8.56
CA GLN A 60 -16.88 6.73 9.23
C GLN A 60 -17.27 5.56 8.32
N THR A 61 -17.31 5.75 7.00
CA THR A 61 -17.74 4.71 6.04
C THR A 61 -16.59 4.15 5.21
N ALA A 62 -15.50 4.91 5.07
CA ALA A 62 -14.33 4.57 4.27
C ALA A 62 -13.49 3.43 4.85
N PHE A 63 -13.48 3.29 6.18
CA PHE A 63 -12.58 2.39 6.87
C PHE A 63 -13.33 1.32 7.67
N ALA A 64 -12.68 0.18 7.86
CA ALA A 64 -13.18 -0.94 8.65
C ALA A 64 -11.98 -1.73 9.24
N PRO A 65 -12.19 -2.50 10.33
CA PRO A 65 -11.17 -3.44 10.80
C PRO A 65 -10.76 -4.43 9.71
N GLY A 66 -9.49 -4.82 9.73
CA GLY A 66 -8.87 -5.65 8.72
C GLY A 66 -7.78 -6.56 9.26
N VAL A 67 -6.98 -7.10 8.35
CA VAL A 67 -5.90 -8.03 8.68
C VAL A 67 -4.69 -7.75 7.80
N VAL A 68 -3.50 -7.69 8.41
CA VAL A 68 -2.22 -7.75 7.71
C VAL A 68 -1.67 -9.17 7.80
N TYR A 69 -1.32 -9.76 6.65
CA TYR A 69 -0.71 -11.08 6.57
C TYR A 69 0.80 -10.96 6.48
N LEU A 70 1.52 -11.63 7.38
CA LEU A 70 2.97 -11.76 7.29
C LEU A 70 3.31 -12.95 6.41
N CYS A 71 4.12 -12.75 5.38
CA CYS A 71 4.49 -13.78 4.40
C CYS A 71 6.00 -13.82 4.20
N ARG A 72 6.52 -14.88 3.58
CA ARG A 72 7.95 -14.94 3.23
C ARG A 72 8.21 -14.12 1.97
N ALA A 73 9.28 -13.34 1.97
CA ALA A 73 9.70 -12.57 0.79
C ALA A 73 9.97 -13.44 -0.45
N ALA A 74 10.38 -14.70 -0.25
CA ALA A 74 10.61 -15.65 -1.32
C ALA A 74 9.32 -16.10 -2.05
N ASP A 75 8.16 -15.91 -1.42
CA ASP A 75 6.87 -16.27 -2.01
C ASP A 75 6.39 -15.24 -3.06
N PHE A 76 7.06 -14.08 -3.15
CA PHE A 76 6.75 -12.98 -4.08
C PHE A 76 7.91 -12.74 -5.06
N PRO A 77 8.02 -13.55 -6.12
CA PRO A 77 9.14 -13.47 -7.06
C PRO A 77 9.06 -12.28 -8.01
N HIS A 78 7.86 -11.74 -8.24
CA HIS A 78 7.71 -10.57 -9.10
C HIS A 78 7.99 -9.32 -8.28
N ARG A 79 9.08 -8.63 -8.60
CA ARG A 79 9.44 -7.36 -7.98
C ARG A 79 9.56 -6.32 -9.08
N HIS A 80 8.84 -5.22 -8.93
CA HIS A 80 8.90 -4.12 -9.85
C HIS A 80 9.43 -2.88 -9.13
N ARG A 81 10.58 -2.40 -9.62
CA ARG A 81 11.14 -1.10 -9.27
C ARG A 81 11.07 -0.23 -10.51
N LEU A 82 10.13 0.71 -10.51
CA LEU A 82 9.96 1.64 -11.62
C LEU A 82 10.61 2.97 -11.24
N PRO A 83 11.67 3.41 -11.95
CA PRO A 83 12.18 4.76 -11.81
C PRO A 83 11.12 5.72 -12.39
N LEU A 84 10.53 6.56 -11.55
CA LEU A 84 9.61 7.61 -11.98
C LEU A 84 10.38 8.78 -12.61
N ASP A 85 11.55 9.07 -12.02
CA ASP A 85 12.47 10.11 -12.45
C ASP A 85 13.88 9.71 -11.97
N ALA A 86 14.79 9.52 -12.92
CA ALA A 86 16.18 9.15 -12.64
C ALA A 86 16.98 10.30 -12.00
N LEU A 87 16.63 11.56 -12.27
CA LEU A 87 17.24 12.74 -11.68
C LEU A 87 16.81 12.93 -10.23
N LEU A 88 15.53 12.69 -9.93
CA LEU A 88 14.98 12.77 -8.57
C LEU A 88 15.09 11.46 -7.78
N GLN A 89 15.56 10.38 -8.42
CA GLN A 89 15.71 9.04 -7.83
C GLN A 89 14.41 8.60 -7.12
N LEU A 90 13.30 8.72 -7.84
CA LEU A 90 11.98 8.32 -7.35
C LEU A 90 11.67 6.90 -7.80
N GLU A 91 11.30 6.03 -6.85
CA GLU A 91 10.99 4.63 -7.13
C GLU A 91 9.72 4.16 -6.41
N PHE A 92 8.95 3.29 -7.07
CA PHE A 92 7.97 2.41 -6.41
C PHE A 92 8.55 1.02 -6.21
N GLU A 93 8.14 0.31 -5.16
CA GLU A 93 8.54 -1.08 -4.93
C GLU A 93 7.31 -1.98 -4.78
N GLU A 94 6.85 -2.55 -5.89
CA GLU A 94 5.70 -3.46 -5.91
C GLU A 94 6.15 -4.92 -5.90
N TRP A 95 5.53 -5.75 -5.05
CA TRP A 95 5.80 -7.18 -4.97
C TRP A 95 4.55 -7.97 -5.32
N GLY A 96 4.73 -9.12 -5.99
CA GLY A 96 3.62 -9.89 -6.53
C GLY A 96 3.90 -11.39 -6.65
N SER A 97 2.84 -12.19 -6.53
CA SER A 97 2.82 -13.62 -6.83
C SER A 97 1.55 -14.00 -7.57
N GLU A 98 1.69 -14.62 -8.73
CA GLU A 98 0.58 -15.21 -9.48
C GLU A 98 0.15 -16.58 -8.91
N ARG A 99 0.92 -17.13 -7.96
CA ARG A 99 0.62 -18.38 -7.28
C ARG A 99 0.10 -18.14 -5.86
N PRO A 100 -0.72 -19.04 -5.30
CA PRO A 100 -1.13 -18.96 -3.90
C PRO A 100 0.05 -18.85 -2.95
N VAL A 101 -0.09 -17.99 -1.94
CA VAL A 101 0.90 -17.79 -0.87
C VAL A 101 0.29 -18.21 0.45
N ARG A 102 1.08 -18.88 1.31
CA ARG A 102 0.67 -19.26 2.65
C ARG A 102 1.21 -18.26 3.67
N PRO A 103 0.35 -17.48 4.35
CA PRO A 103 0.78 -16.60 5.43
C PRO A 103 1.48 -17.37 6.55
N LEU A 104 2.49 -16.75 7.14
CA LEU A 104 3.17 -17.18 8.36
C LEU A 104 2.34 -16.85 9.59
N ALA A 105 1.74 -15.68 9.59
CA ALA A 105 0.91 -15.14 10.65
C ALA A 105 -0.05 -14.11 10.07
N TRP A 106 -1.04 -13.74 10.88
CA TRP A 106 -1.98 -12.68 10.59
C TRP A 106 -2.07 -11.76 11.82
N ILE A 107 -2.19 -10.46 11.56
CA ILE A 107 -2.28 -9.42 12.58
C ILE A 107 -3.61 -8.70 12.34
N PRO A 108 -4.59 -8.79 13.26
CA PRO A 108 -5.78 -7.96 13.17
C PRO A 108 -5.39 -6.50 13.34
N VAL A 109 -5.99 -5.61 12.54
CA VAL A 109 -5.73 -4.16 12.59
C VAL A 109 -7.04 -3.41 12.56
N VAL A 110 -7.05 -2.23 13.17
CA VAL A 110 -8.14 -1.26 13.13
C VAL A 110 -7.70 0.01 12.41
N PRO A 111 -8.62 0.87 11.93
CA PRO A 111 -8.25 2.10 11.21
C PRO A 111 -7.23 2.97 11.97
N GLU A 112 -7.33 3.02 13.29
CA GLU A 112 -6.45 3.81 14.17
C GLU A 112 -4.99 3.32 14.19
N ASP A 113 -4.73 2.09 13.74
CA ASP A 113 -3.36 1.58 13.59
C ASP A 113 -2.64 2.19 12.37
N PHE A 114 -3.38 2.83 11.45
CA PHE A 114 -2.80 3.44 10.27
C PHE A 114 -2.22 4.83 10.59
N PRO A 115 -0.89 5.04 10.45
CA PRO A 115 -0.22 6.24 10.94
C PRO A 115 -0.59 7.53 10.19
N TYR A 116 -1.27 7.42 9.05
CA TYR A 116 -1.63 8.56 8.20
C TYR A 116 -3.15 8.73 8.09
N LEU A 117 -3.94 8.17 9.01
CA LEU A 117 -5.40 8.22 8.96
C LEU A 117 -5.93 9.65 8.83
N ASP A 118 -5.40 10.58 9.64
CA ASP A 118 -5.80 12.00 9.63
C ASP A 118 -5.29 12.78 8.41
N ALA A 119 -4.38 12.18 7.62
CA ALA A 119 -3.82 12.78 6.41
C ALA A 119 -4.48 12.24 5.13
N VAL A 120 -5.52 11.40 5.25
CA VAL A 120 -6.25 10.88 4.08
C VAL A 120 -7.14 11.97 3.50
N GLU A 121 -6.97 12.24 2.20
CA GLU A 121 -7.76 13.23 1.49
C GLU A 121 -9.03 12.60 0.86
N PHE A 122 -10.14 13.33 0.90
CA PHE A 122 -11.41 12.93 0.27
C PHE A 122 -11.71 13.89 -0.88
N ILE A 123 -11.36 13.47 -2.11
CA ILE A 123 -11.30 14.32 -3.30
C ILE A 123 -12.19 13.73 -4.41
N LEU A 124 -12.64 14.60 -5.34
CA LEU A 124 -13.53 14.30 -6.46
C LEU A 124 -12.97 13.24 -7.43
#